data_AF-A0A6V7IN93-F1
#
_entry.id   AF-A0A6V7IN93-F1
#
_cell.length_a   1.000
_cell.length_b   1.000
_cell.length_c   1.000
_cell.angle_alpha   90.00
_cell.angle_beta   90.00
_cell.angle_gamma   90.00
#
_symmetry.space_group_name_H-M   'P 1'
#
loop_
_entity.id
_entity.type
_entity.pdbx_description
1 polymer ?
#
loop_
_entity_poly.entity_id
_entity_poly.type
_entity_poly.pdbx_seq_one_letter_code
_entity_poly.pdbx_strand_id
1 'polypeptide(L)'
;CIGTRLRQLKSIKPEIMTIQKEDLLSEEKMFAWLDLRLVTVSELITIGGQDLVFACKNPGKFQGVCVWFDVEFPDNSELTTSPYAEETHWKQTVIIMPEGHEVEKDEPIALKVTARKDNQRPRWYNLELQILDPEETEHDMPCDCYMTKCIVAKEFLKTSEAT
;
A
#
# COMPACT_ATOMS: atom_id res chain seq x y z
N CYS A 1 -8.97 -23.65 -13.06
CA CYS A 1 -10.25 -23.27 -13.73
C CYS A 1 -10.04 -22.00 -14.56
N ILE A 2 -11.03 -21.54 -15.34
CA ILE A 2 -10.92 -20.30 -16.15
C ILE A 2 -10.57 -19.09 -15.27
N GLY A 3 -11.15 -18.99 -14.06
CA GLY A 3 -10.89 -17.90 -13.12
C GLY A 3 -9.41 -17.79 -12.71
N THR A 4 -8.76 -18.90 -12.37
CA THR A 4 -7.32 -18.92 -12.05
C THR A 4 -6.47 -18.39 -13.21
N ARG A 5 -6.78 -18.79 -14.44
CA ARG A 5 -6.02 -18.35 -15.62
C ARG A 5 -6.23 -16.86 -15.92
N LEU A 6 -7.46 -16.36 -15.77
CA LEU A 6 -7.74 -14.93 -15.90
C LEU A 6 -6.99 -14.12 -14.85
N ARG A 7 -6.93 -14.59 -13.60
CA ARG A 7 -6.17 -13.95 -12.53
C ARG A 7 -4.67 -13.88 -12.84
N GLN A 8 -4.08 -14.98 -13.32
CA GLN A 8 -2.67 -14.99 -13.76
C GLN A 8 -2.39 -13.99 -14.88
N LEU A 9 -3.32 -13.82 -15.83
CA LEU A 9 -3.20 -12.81 -16.88
C LEU A 9 -3.40 -11.37 -16.38
N LYS A 10 -4.07 -11.20 -15.24
CA LYS A 10 -4.28 -9.91 -14.59
C LYS A 10 -3.14 -9.54 -13.63
N SER A 11 -2.34 -10.51 -13.19
CA SER A 11 -1.19 -10.26 -12.31
C SER A 11 0.10 -9.86 -13.04
N ILE A 12 0.14 -9.93 -14.38
CA ILE A 12 1.35 -9.57 -15.17
C ILE A 12 1.50 -8.06 -15.40
N LYS A 13 0.46 -7.27 -15.12
CA LYS A 13 0.49 -5.81 -15.22
C LYS A 13 -0.50 -5.20 -14.23
N PRO A 14 -0.28 -3.96 -13.77
CA PRO A 14 -1.28 -3.27 -12.96
C PRO A 14 -2.57 -3.01 -13.75
N GLU A 15 -3.69 -3.03 -13.04
CA GLU A 15 -5.01 -2.73 -13.59
C GLU A 15 -5.50 -1.37 -13.08
N ILE A 16 -6.15 -0.61 -13.95
CA ILE A 16 -6.77 0.67 -13.58
C ILE A 16 -8.25 0.43 -13.37
N MET A 17 -8.69 0.50 -12.12
CA MET A 17 -10.08 0.19 -11.75
C MET A 17 -10.50 0.94 -10.49
N THR A 18 -11.82 1.06 -10.31
CA THR A 18 -12.43 1.65 -9.12
C THR A 18 -12.45 0.60 -8.01
N ILE A 19 -11.89 0.93 -6.85
CA ILE A 19 -11.95 0.10 -5.64
C ILE A 19 -13.00 0.69 -4.70
N GLN A 20 -13.88 -0.16 -4.17
CA GLN A 20 -14.82 0.27 -3.14
C GLN A 20 -14.11 0.29 -1.79
N LYS A 21 -14.45 1.25 -0.93
CA LYS A 21 -13.85 1.34 0.42
C LYS A 21 -14.08 0.09 1.26
N GLU A 22 -15.15 -0.66 1.01
CA GLU A 22 -15.46 -1.93 1.68
C GLU A 22 -14.51 -3.07 1.27
N ASP A 23 -13.84 -2.95 0.12
CA ASP A 23 -12.85 -3.93 -0.34
C ASP A 23 -11.46 -3.73 0.29
N LEU A 24 -11.26 -2.61 1.01
CA LEU A 24 -10.01 -2.31 1.70
C LEU A 24 -9.90 -3.08 3.02
N LEU A 25 -8.82 -3.85 3.15
CA LEU A 25 -8.55 -4.67 4.33
C LEU A 25 -7.76 -3.93 5.40
N SER A 26 -7.12 -2.80 5.09
CA SER A 26 -6.30 -2.02 6.00
C SER A 26 -6.47 -0.52 5.76
N GLU A 27 -5.96 0.28 6.69
CA GLU A 27 -5.69 1.70 6.46
C GLU A 27 -4.56 1.88 5.44
N GLU A 28 -4.49 3.06 4.85
CA GLU A 28 -3.46 3.46 3.91
C GLU A 28 -2.09 3.65 4.57
N LYS A 29 -1.04 3.55 3.75
CA LYS A 29 0.31 3.95 4.14
C LYS A 29 0.95 4.77 3.04
N MET A 30 1.78 5.74 3.44
CA MET A 30 2.49 6.60 2.52
C MET A 30 3.45 5.78 1.64
N PHE A 31 3.12 5.70 0.35
CA PHE A 31 3.95 5.03 -0.65
C PHE A 31 5.11 5.91 -1.11
N ALA A 32 4.86 7.20 -1.35
CA ALA A 32 5.88 8.18 -1.70
C ALA A 32 5.37 9.60 -1.48
N TRP A 33 6.26 10.48 -1.02
CA TRP A 33 6.01 11.91 -0.91
C TRP A 33 6.93 12.66 -1.86
N LEU A 34 6.37 13.46 -2.77
CA LEU A 34 7.12 14.19 -3.79
C LEU A 34 6.89 15.69 -3.66
N ASP A 35 7.83 16.42 -3.08
CA ASP A 35 7.83 17.88 -3.14
C ASP A 35 8.28 18.33 -4.54
N LEU A 36 7.32 18.76 -5.36
CA LEU A 36 7.56 19.15 -6.75
C LEU A 36 8.51 20.36 -6.92
N ARG A 37 8.83 21.09 -5.84
CA ARG A 37 9.80 22.19 -5.85
C ARG A 37 11.24 21.70 -5.69
N LEU A 38 11.43 20.55 -5.07
CA LEU A 38 12.74 20.04 -4.64
C LEU A 38 13.13 18.74 -5.32
N VAL A 39 12.15 17.92 -5.72
CA VAL A 39 12.39 16.59 -6.28
C VAL A 39 13.24 16.64 -7.54
N THR A 40 14.24 15.76 -7.61
CA THR A 40 15.15 15.63 -8.73
C THR A 40 14.73 14.51 -9.66
N VAL A 41 15.18 14.57 -10.92
CA VAL A 41 14.92 13.50 -11.90
C VAL A 41 15.51 12.15 -11.44
N SER A 42 16.62 12.17 -10.70
CA SER A 42 17.22 10.97 -10.11
C SER A 42 16.33 10.30 -9.07
N GLU A 43 15.66 11.07 -8.23
CA GLU A 43 14.71 10.55 -7.24
C GLU A 43 13.47 9.94 -7.92
N LEU A 44 13.10 10.44 -9.10
CA LEU A 44 12.03 9.86 -9.91
C LEU A 44 12.44 8.60 -10.68
N ILE A 45 13.70 8.15 -10.63
CA ILE A 45 14.10 6.88 -11.28
C ILE A 45 13.51 5.68 -10.52
N THR A 46 13.46 5.76 -9.19
CA THR A 46 12.89 4.73 -8.34
C THR A 46 12.07 5.39 -7.24
N ILE A 47 10.77 5.09 -7.21
CA ILE A 47 9.82 5.60 -6.24
C ILE A 47 9.33 4.42 -5.38
N GLY A 48 9.16 4.65 -4.08
CA GLY A 48 8.84 3.61 -3.11
C GLY A 48 10.06 2.79 -2.70
N GLY A 49 9.87 1.49 -2.45
CA GLY A 49 10.93 0.56 -2.08
C GLY A 49 11.21 0.44 -0.58
N GLN A 50 10.48 1.19 0.24
CA GLN A 50 10.42 0.99 1.69
C GLN A 50 9.58 -0.24 2.04
N ASP A 51 9.90 -0.83 3.19
CA ASP A 51 9.09 -1.88 3.78
C ASP A 51 7.82 -1.27 4.37
N LEU A 52 6.67 -1.88 4.09
CA LEU A 52 5.37 -1.44 4.55
C LEU A 52 4.68 -2.59 5.28
N VAL A 53 4.34 -2.38 6.55
CA VAL A 53 3.57 -3.36 7.34
C VAL A 53 2.19 -2.80 7.64
N PHE A 54 1.16 -3.45 7.13
CA PHE A 54 -0.24 -3.11 7.33
C PHE A 54 -0.84 -3.98 8.41
N ALA A 55 -1.62 -3.40 9.32
CA ALA A 55 -2.49 -4.16 10.21
C ALA A 55 -3.87 -4.26 9.57
N CYS A 56 -4.34 -5.48 9.31
CA CYS A 56 -5.66 -5.68 8.71
C CYS A 56 -6.76 -5.21 9.67
N LYS A 57 -7.64 -4.32 9.22
CA LYS A 57 -8.83 -3.89 9.98
C LYS A 57 -10.02 -4.81 9.75
N ASN A 58 -10.16 -5.30 8.51
CA ASN A 58 -11.25 -6.17 8.09
C ASN A 58 -10.70 -7.55 7.71
N PRO A 59 -11.25 -8.65 8.24
CA PRO A 59 -10.90 -9.98 7.77
C PRO A 59 -11.43 -10.20 6.35
N GLY A 60 -10.72 -11.00 5.57
CA GLY A 60 -11.14 -11.33 4.22
C GLY A 60 -10.00 -11.83 3.36
N LYS A 61 -10.21 -11.83 2.04
CA LYS A 61 -9.20 -12.33 1.11
C LYS A 61 -8.32 -11.21 0.61
N PHE A 62 -7.06 -11.19 1.05
CA PHE A 62 -6.02 -10.34 0.49
C PHE A 62 -5.68 -10.78 -0.93
N GLN A 63 -5.97 -9.93 -1.90
CA GLN A 63 -5.90 -10.27 -3.33
C GLN A 63 -4.93 -9.40 -4.14
N GLY A 64 -4.42 -8.33 -3.56
CA GLY A 64 -3.60 -7.36 -4.27
C GLY A 64 -3.42 -6.08 -3.48
N VAL A 65 -2.61 -5.18 -4.03
CA VAL A 65 -2.33 -3.86 -3.46
C VAL A 65 -2.96 -2.80 -4.35
N CYS A 66 -3.61 -1.83 -3.73
CA CYS A 66 -4.18 -0.67 -4.41
C CYS A 66 -3.30 0.56 -4.10
N VAL A 67 -2.96 1.33 -5.13
CA VAL A 67 -2.19 2.57 -5.05
C VAL A 67 -3.01 3.70 -5.68
N TRP A 68 -3.06 4.82 -4.98
CA TRP A 68 -3.64 6.08 -5.44
C TRP A 68 -2.69 7.23 -5.08
N PHE A 69 -3.08 8.46 -5.40
CA PHE A 69 -2.30 9.63 -5.03
C PHE A 69 -3.20 10.78 -4.63
N ASP A 70 -2.61 11.68 -3.85
CA ASP A 70 -3.16 12.95 -3.47
C ASP A 70 -2.21 14.06 -3.94
N VAL A 71 -2.75 15.22 -4.27
CA VAL A 71 -2.01 16.41 -4.67
C VAL A 71 -2.43 17.56 -3.77
N GLU A 72 -1.49 18.03 -2.95
CA GLU A 72 -1.64 19.25 -2.18
C GLU A 72 -1.18 20.46 -3.00
N PHE A 73 -2.06 21.45 -3.11
CA PHE A 73 -1.75 22.71 -3.80
C PHE A 73 -1.25 23.76 -2.80
N PRO A 74 -0.50 24.79 -3.25
CA PRO A 74 0.05 25.83 -2.37
C PRO A 74 -0.99 26.64 -1.58
N ASP A 75 -2.26 26.61 -1.98
CA ASP A 75 -3.38 27.26 -1.28
C ASP A 75 -4.07 26.34 -0.25
N ASN A 76 -3.47 25.17 0.03
CA ASN A 76 -3.99 24.09 0.89
C ASN A 76 -5.25 23.42 0.36
N SER A 77 -5.61 23.62 -0.91
CA SER A 77 -6.59 22.73 -1.56
C SER A 77 -5.94 21.39 -1.90
N GLU A 78 -6.79 20.36 -2.06
CA GLU A 78 -6.33 18.99 -2.32
C GLU A 78 -7.11 18.37 -3.47
N LEU A 79 -6.41 17.62 -4.32
CA LEU A 79 -7.01 16.66 -5.25
C LEU A 79 -6.63 15.27 -4.79
N THR A 80 -7.63 14.46 -4.45
CA THR A 80 -7.43 13.05 -4.06
C THR A 80 -8.02 12.10 -5.10
N THR A 81 -7.36 10.96 -5.31
CA THR A 81 -7.94 9.83 -6.06
C THR A 81 -8.20 8.62 -5.15
N SER A 82 -8.29 8.86 -3.85
CA SER A 82 -8.54 7.85 -2.82
C SER A 82 -9.85 7.09 -3.05
N PRO A 83 -9.91 5.77 -2.77
CA PRO A 83 -11.16 5.01 -2.72
C PRO A 83 -12.22 5.56 -1.75
N TYR A 84 -11.83 6.41 -0.81
CA TYR A 84 -12.74 7.05 0.14
C TYR A 84 -13.44 8.31 -0.41
N ALA A 85 -12.97 8.83 -1.55
CA ALA A 85 -13.49 10.03 -2.19
C ALA A 85 -14.37 9.72 -3.41
N GLU A 86 -14.92 10.77 -4.04
CA GLU A 86 -15.67 10.61 -5.30
C GLU A 86 -14.77 10.09 -6.43
N GLU A 87 -15.33 9.25 -7.31
CA GLU A 87 -14.58 8.65 -8.41
C GLU A 87 -14.02 9.70 -9.37
N THR A 88 -12.72 9.61 -9.63
CA THR A 88 -12.04 10.39 -10.67
C THR A 88 -11.72 9.52 -11.88
N HIS A 89 -11.41 10.16 -13.02
CA HIS A 89 -11.00 9.42 -14.22
C HIS A 89 -9.67 8.66 -14.07
N TRP A 90 -8.86 8.98 -13.05
CA TRP A 90 -7.65 8.24 -12.72
C TRP A 90 -7.93 6.90 -12.04
N LYS A 91 -9.05 6.80 -11.33
CA LYS A 91 -9.40 5.64 -10.49
C LYS A 91 -8.24 5.28 -9.55
N GLN A 92 -7.98 3.99 -9.36
CA GLN A 92 -6.82 3.51 -8.64
C GLN A 92 -6.00 2.52 -9.48
N THR A 93 -4.72 2.39 -9.15
CA THR A 93 -3.80 1.41 -9.74
C THR A 93 -3.73 0.18 -8.85
N VAL A 94 -4.11 -0.98 -9.37
CA VAL A 94 -4.22 -2.23 -8.60
C VAL A 94 -3.19 -3.24 -9.09
N ILE A 95 -2.33 -3.69 -8.19
CA ILE A 95 -1.41 -4.81 -8.41
C ILE A 95 -2.09 -6.07 -7.91
N ILE A 96 -2.59 -6.89 -8.83
CA ILE A 96 -3.28 -8.14 -8.51
C ILE A 96 -2.25 -9.24 -8.26
N MET A 97 -2.37 -9.94 -7.13
CA MET A 97 -1.53 -11.10 -6.86
C MET A 97 -2.02 -12.32 -7.65
N PRO A 98 -1.11 -13.20 -8.12
CA PRO A 98 -1.48 -14.43 -8.83
C PRO A 98 -2.43 -15.32 -8.01
N GLU A 99 -2.24 -15.33 -6.69
CA GLU A 99 -3.04 -16.04 -5.71
C GLU A 99 -3.52 -15.06 -4.64
N GLY A 100 -4.46 -15.45 -3.79
CA GLY A 100 -4.94 -14.60 -2.70
C GLY A 100 -4.91 -15.39 -1.41
N HIS A 101 -4.72 -14.68 -0.30
CA HIS A 101 -4.54 -15.24 1.03
C HIS A 101 -5.68 -14.77 1.93
N GLU A 102 -6.27 -15.67 2.72
CA GLU A 102 -7.22 -15.26 3.76
C GLU A 102 -6.42 -14.59 4.88
N VAL A 103 -6.92 -13.47 5.37
CA VAL A 103 -6.32 -12.72 6.49
C VAL A 103 -7.38 -12.43 7.55
N GLU A 104 -6.94 -12.46 8.80
CA GLU A 104 -7.76 -12.16 9.96
C GLU A 104 -7.65 -10.69 10.38
N LYS A 105 -8.51 -10.30 11.33
CA LYS A 105 -8.42 -8.96 11.92
C LYS A 105 -7.11 -8.83 12.69
N ASP A 106 -6.50 -7.65 12.55
CA ASP A 106 -5.22 -7.24 13.11
C ASP A 106 -4.03 -8.07 12.59
N GLU A 107 -4.23 -8.88 11.54
CA GLU A 107 -3.15 -9.64 10.89
C GLU A 107 -2.16 -8.72 10.18
N PRO A 108 -0.85 -8.85 10.46
CA PRO A 108 0.16 -8.03 9.81
C PRO A 108 0.43 -8.55 8.39
N ILE A 109 0.31 -7.68 7.39
CA ILE A 109 0.77 -7.91 6.02
C ILE A 109 2.00 -7.05 5.79
N ALA A 110 3.16 -7.67 5.58
CA ALA A 110 4.38 -6.97 5.22
C ALA A 110 4.66 -7.09 3.73
N LEU A 111 4.94 -5.96 3.09
CA LEU A 111 5.20 -5.90 1.66
C LEU A 111 6.10 -4.71 1.30
N LYS A 112 6.65 -4.77 0.09
CA LYS A 112 7.40 -3.68 -0.53
C LYS A 112 6.91 -3.49 -1.95
N VAL A 113 6.49 -2.28 -2.27
CA VAL A 113 6.18 -1.87 -3.63
C VAL A 113 7.30 -0.97 -4.12
N THR A 114 7.81 -1.20 -5.32
CA THR A 114 8.79 -0.34 -5.96
C THR A 114 8.33 0.02 -7.36
N ALA A 115 8.33 1.30 -7.71
CA ALA A 115 8.08 1.79 -9.05
C ALA A 115 9.41 2.24 -9.68
N ARG A 116 9.89 1.51 -10.69
CA ARG A 116 11.16 1.84 -11.39
C ARG A 116 10.89 2.34 -12.80
N LYS A 117 11.44 3.50 -13.13
CA LYS A 117 11.32 4.08 -14.46
C LYS A 117 11.97 3.17 -15.49
N ASP A 118 11.29 2.94 -16.60
CA ASP A 118 11.81 2.10 -17.68
C ASP A 118 12.87 2.86 -18.50
N ASN A 119 14.01 2.20 -18.74
CA ASN A 119 15.15 2.78 -19.44
C ASN A 119 14.91 2.96 -20.95
N GLN A 120 14.04 2.13 -21.55
CA GLN A 120 13.73 2.18 -22.99
C GLN A 120 12.44 2.96 -23.27
N ARG A 121 11.51 2.99 -22.31
CA ARG A 121 10.21 3.65 -22.40
C ARG A 121 10.09 4.68 -21.29
N PRO A 122 10.59 5.92 -21.47
CA PRO A 122 10.70 6.91 -20.40
C PRO A 122 9.38 7.35 -19.74
N ARG A 123 8.22 6.98 -20.31
CA ARG A 123 6.89 7.23 -19.75
C ARG A 123 6.36 6.07 -18.91
N TRP A 124 7.10 4.98 -18.79
CA TRP A 124 6.67 3.76 -18.12
C TRP A 124 7.38 3.62 -16.79
N TYR A 125 6.64 3.13 -15.80
CA TYR A 125 7.18 2.62 -14.55
C TYR A 125 6.83 1.14 -14.45
N ASN A 126 7.83 0.32 -14.16
CA ASN A 126 7.66 -1.08 -13.81
C ASN A 126 7.38 -1.16 -12.31
N LEU A 127 6.23 -1.73 -11.94
CA LEU A 127 5.87 -1.96 -10.55
C LEU A 127 6.33 -3.36 -10.13
N GLU A 128 7.04 -3.42 -9.02
CA GLU A 128 7.49 -4.65 -8.37
C GLU A 128 6.84 -4.72 -6.99
N LEU A 129 6.11 -5.82 -6.72
CA LEU A 129 5.54 -6.13 -5.42
C LEU A 129 6.30 -7.32 -4.84
N GLN A 130 6.87 -7.14 -3.65
CA GLN A 130 7.50 -8.18 -2.86
C GLN A 130 6.70 -8.37 -1.58
N ILE A 131 6.28 -9.60 -1.29
CA ILE A 131 5.69 -9.96 0.00
C ILE A 131 6.84 -10.29 0.95
N LEU A 132 6.83 -9.68 2.13
CA LEU A 132 7.87 -9.80 3.14
C LEU A 132 7.34 -10.62 4.33
N ASP A 133 8.25 -11.09 5.17
CA ASP A 133 7.89 -11.69 6.45
C ASP A 133 7.60 -10.59 7.48
N PRO A 134 6.37 -10.49 8.02
CA PRO A 134 6.05 -9.49 9.04
C PRO A 134 6.87 -9.61 10.33
N GLU A 135 7.36 -10.80 10.68
CA GLU A 135 8.20 -11.02 11.87
C GLU A 135 9.56 -10.36 11.73
N GLU A 136 10.14 -10.42 10.54
CA GLU A 136 11.47 -9.88 10.21
C GLU A 136 11.43 -8.41 9.76
N THR A 137 10.24 -7.89 9.41
CA THR A 137 10.08 -6.53 8.90
C THR A 137 9.95 -5.50 10.03
N GLU A 138 10.74 -4.43 9.96
CA GLU A 138 10.62 -3.28 10.86
C GLU A 138 9.40 -2.43 10.51
N HIS A 139 8.70 -1.95 11.54
CA HIS A 139 7.56 -1.05 11.38
C HIS A 139 7.33 -0.23 12.64
N ASP A 140 6.51 0.81 12.52
CA ASP A 140 6.11 1.67 13.63
C ASP A 140 5.60 0.83 14.81
N MET A 141 6.13 1.11 16.00
CA MET A 141 5.80 0.39 17.21
C MET A 141 5.38 1.37 18.31
N PRO A 142 4.17 1.21 18.89
CA PRO A 142 3.18 0.20 18.53
C PRO A 142 2.41 0.54 17.25
N CYS A 143 2.01 -0.49 16.50
CA CYS A 143 0.94 -0.39 15.51
C CYS A 143 -0.24 -1.28 15.89
N ASP A 144 -1.25 -1.36 15.03
CA ASP A 144 -2.50 -2.10 15.26
C ASP A 144 -2.45 -3.59 14.97
N CYS A 145 -1.29 -4.16 14.65
CA CYS A 145 -1.20 -5.59 14.41
C CYS A 145 -1.21 -6.42 15.71
N TYR A 146 -1.49 -7.72 15.59
CA TYR A 146 -1.47 -8.66 16.71
C TYR A 146 -0.06 -9.11 17.14
N MET A 147 1.02 -8.60 16.53
CA MET A 147 2.36 -9.05 16.88
C MET A 147 2.68 -8.73 18.34
N THR A 148 3.25 -9.70 19.06
CA THR A 148 3.57 -9.58 20.50
C THR A 148 4.36 -8.31 20.82
N LYS A 149 5.31 -7.94 19.96
CA LYS A 149 6.12 -6.72 20.09
C LYS A 149 5.25 -5.45 20.18
N CYS A 150 4.18 -5.36 19.40
CA CYS A 150 3.26 -4.22 19.43
C CYS A 150 2.29 -4.28 20.61
N ILE A 151 1.76 -5.45 20.93
CA ILE A 151 0.87 -5.62 22.09
C ILE A 151 1.58 -5.16 23.37
N VAL A 152 2.81 -5.63 23.60
CA VAL A 152 3.61 -5.27 24.77
C VAL A 152 3.91 -3.76 24.79
N ALA A 153 4.31 -3.18 23.65
CA ALA A 153 4.58 -1.75 23.55
C ALA A 153 3.34 -0.88 23.87
N LYS A 154 2.14 -1.28 23.39
CA LYS A 154 0.88 -0.59 23.73
C LYS A 154 0.60 -0.60 25.22
N GLU A 155 0.71 -1.75 25.87
CA GLU A 155 0.45 -1.85 27.31
C GLU A 155 1.46 -1.06 28.15
N PHE A 156 2.72 -1.03 27.73
CA PHE A 156 3.75 -0.21 28.37
C PHE A 156 3.42 1.28 28.30
N LEU A 157 3.08 1.80 27.11
CA LEU A 157 2.74 3.21 26.91
C LEU A 157 1.50 3.63 27.73
N LYS A 158 0.45 2.81 27.74
CA LYS A 158 -0.74 3.05 28.58
C LYS A 158 -0.39 3.16 30.06
N THR A 159 0.53 2.33 30.54
CA THR A 159 0.95 2.35 31.95
C THR A 159 1.76 3.62 32.26
N SER A 160 2.62 4.05 31.35
CA SER A 160 3.42 5.28 31.53
C SER A 160 2.61 6.57 31.49
N GLU A 161 1.52 6.62 30.72
CA GLU A 161 0.63 7.79 30.65
C GLU A 161 -0.32 7.89 31.85
N ALA A 162 -0.56 6.78 32.55
CA ALA A 162 -1.41 6.71 33.73
C ALA A 162 -0.68 7.10 35.05
N THR A 163 0.61 7.45 34.98
CA THR A 163 1.46 7.82 36.13
C THR A 163 1.83 9.29 36.09
#